data_AF-A0A1W6JZQ9-F1
#
_entry.id   AF-A0A1W6JZQ9-F1
#
_cell.length_a   1.000
_cell.length_b   1.000
_cell.length_c   1.000
_cell.angle_alpha   90.00
_cell.angle_beta   90.00
_cell.angle_gamma   90.00
#
_symmetry.space_group_name_H-M   'P 1'
#
loop_
_entity.id
_entity.type
_entity.pdbx_description
1 polymer ?
#
loop_
_entity_poly.entity_id
_entity_poly.type
_entity_poly.pdbx_seq_one_letter_code
_entity_poly.pdbx_strand_id
1 'polypeptide(L)'
;MNLKICRYGSTLGISNGKTNIILENGKIIEEEKLENCVDLPFLINDQFLVFGKDLLIPLIFKDEKTILSRILFIVLGKTNHELFYYKNTSIFIDEKLLDIKFDKLHRSYSKICGNYGSTKLVYCITNYSISILSPCKKEGEEALISLKKFISLLSEINNSI
;
A
#
# COMPACT_ATOMS: atom_id res chain seq x y z
N MET A 1 1.79 16.77 5.24
CA MET A 1 0.75 16.37 6.22
C MET A 1 1.33 15.24 7.05
N ASN A 2 1.33 15.34 8.37
CA ASN A 2 1.85 14.27 9.23
C ASN A 2 0.73 13.30 9.54
N LEU A 3 0.84 12.08 9.03
CA LEU A 3 -0.13 11.01 9.26
C LEU A 3 0.25 10.25 10.52
N LYS A 4 -0.76 9.95 11.34
CA LYS A 4 -0.59 9.15 12.54
C LYS A 4 -1.59 8.00 12.52
N ILE A 5 -1.14 6.81 12.88
CA ILE A 5 -2.04 5.72 13.25
C ILE A 5 -2.24 5.77 14.77
N CYS A 6 -3.47 5.63 15.23
CA CYS A 6 -3.83 5.78 16.63
C CYS A 6 -4.81 4.69 17.05
N ARG A 7 -5.03 4.53 18.36
CA ARG A 7 -6.08 3.70 18.92
C ARG A 7 -7.31 4.50 19.33
N TYR A 8 -8.45 3.83 19.25
CA TYR A 8 -9.69 4.23 19.88
C TYR A 8 -10.32 2.99 20.52
N GLY A 9 -10.09 2.80 21.83
CA GLY A 9 -10.39 1.53 22.48
C GLY A 9 -9.66 0.36 21.81
N SER A 10 -10.42 -0.59 21.26
CA SER A 10 -9.88 -1.77 20.54
C SER A 10 -9.73 -1.58 19.03
N THR A 11 -10.10 -0.42 18.46
CA THR A 11 -10.02 -0.17 17.02
C THR A 11 -8.85 0.73 16.67
N LEU A 12 -8.39 0.61 15.42
CA LEU A 12 -7.38 1.48 14.83
C LEU A 12 -8.06 2.64 14.10
N GLY A 13 -7.49 3.83 14.27
CA GLY A 13 -7.86 5.03 13.55
C GLY A 13 -6.64 5.72 12.94
N ILE A 14 -6.90 6.65 12.03
CA ILE A 14 -5.89 7.49 11.40
C ILE A 14 -6.20 8.97 11.67
N SER A 15 -5.16 9.74 11.93
CA SER A 15 -5.24 11.18 12.12
C SER A 15 -4.25 11.90 11.22
N ASN A 16 -4.62 13.09 10.77
CA ASN A 16 -3.68 14.04 10.16
C ASN A 16 -3.48 15.32 11.00
N GLY A 17 -3.93 15.30 12.25
CA GLY A 17 -3.92 16.45 13.17
C GLY A 17 -5.11 17.40 13.04
N LYS A 18 -5.97 17.24 12.02
CA LYS A 18 -7.22 18.00 11.87
C LYS A 18 -8.45 17.09 11.91
N THR A 19 -8.39 16.02 11.14
CA THR A 19 -9.45 15.04 10.98
C THR A 19 -8.96 13.71 11.53
N ASN A 20 -9.79 13.06 12.35
CA ASN A 20 -9.52 11.72 12.86
C ASN A 20 -10.61 10.78 12.38
N ILE A 21 -10.20 9.61 11.91
CA ILE A 21 -11.10 8.59 11.36
C ILE A 21 -10.84 7.26 12.01
N ILE A 22 -11.91 6.54 12.37
CA ILE A 22 -11.85 5.15 12.81
C ILE A 22 -12.66 4.25 11.89
N LEU A 23 -12.37 2.94 11.94
CA LEU A 23 -13.21 1.91 11.34
C LEU A 23 -13.95 1.17 12.46
N GLU A 24 -15.25 1.46 12.62
CA GLU A 24 -16.10 0.80 13.60
C GLU A 24 -17.24 0.07 12.88
N ASN A 25 -17.42 -1.22 13.15
CA ASN A 25 -18.47 -2.05 12.53
C ASN A 25 -18.52 -1.94 10.98
N GLY A 26 -17.34 -1.81 10.35
CA GLY A 26 -17.21 -1.67 8.90
C GLY A 26 -17.57 -0.28 8.36
N LYS A 27 -17.89 0.69 9.22
CA LYS A 27 -18.19 2.08 8.86
C LYS A 27 -17.04 3.01 9.23
N ILE A 28 -16.87 4.02 8.39
CA ILE A 28 -15.92 5.12 8.60
C ILE A 28 -16.62 6.15 9.48
N ILE A 29 -16.07 6.41 10.67
CA ILE A 29 -16.60 7.38 11.62
C ILE A 29 -15.52 8.44 11.89
N GLU A 30 -15.94 9.70 12.00
CA GLU A 30 -15.06 10.78 12.44
C GLU A 30 -15.11 10.89 13.95
N GLU A 31 -13.93 10.97 14.57
CA GLU A 31 -13.80 11.09 16.03
C GLU A 31 -13.12 12.41 16.40
N GLU A 32 -13.52 12.99 17.51
CA GLU A 32 -12.90 14.22 18.00
C GLU A 32 -11.46 13.99 18.48
N LYS A 33 -11.18 12.80 19.05
CA LYS A 33 -9.87 12.46 19.61
C LYS A 33 -9.54 10.99 19.44
N LEU A 34 -8.25 10.72 19.21
CA LEU A 34 -7.65 9.38 19.24
C LEU A 34 -6.50 9.35 20.26
N GLU A 35 -6.22 8.18 20.78
CA GLU A 35 -5.19 7.94 21.81
C GLU A 35 -4.04 7.11 21.24
N ASN A 36 -2.88 7.13 21.93
CA ASN A 36 -1.72 6.28 21.59
C ASN A 36 -1.32 6.33 20.11
N CYS A 37 -1.08 7.53 19.61
CA CYS A 37 -0.74 7.77 18.22
C CYS A 37 0.75 7.54 17.93
N VAL A 38 1.03 6.87 16.81
CA VAL A 38 2.37 6.69 16.24
C VAL A 38 2.43 7.35 14.87
N ASP A 39 3.49 8.12 14.62
CA ASP A 39 3.73 8.75 13.33
C ASP A 39 4.00 7.69 12.25
N LEU A 40 3.30 7.80 11.12
CA LEU A 40 3.51 6.94 9.96
C LEU A 40 4.59 7.54 9.05
N PRO A 41 5.53 6.74 8.53
CA PRO A 41 6.61 7.20 7.67
C PRO A 41 6.15 7.41 6.20
N PHE A 42 4.95 7.96 6.02
CA PHE A 42 4.38 8.22 4.71
C PHE A 42 4.33 9.71 4.41
N LEU A 43 4.59 10.06 3.17
CA LEU A 43 4.30 11.38 2.63
C LEU A 43 3.04 11.30 1.78
N ILE A 44 2.29 12.39 1.72
CA ILE A 44 1.22 12.55 0.74
C ILE A 44 1.67 13.61 -0.25
N ASN A 45 1.68 13.24 -1.52
CA ASN A 45 1.98 14.13 -2.63
C ASN A 45 0.89 14.00 -3.69
N ASP A 46 0.18 15.09 -3.96
CA ASP A 46 -0.94 15.16 -4.90
C ASP A 46 -1.93 13.99 -4.75
N GLN A 47 -1.85 13.01 -5.65
CA GLN A 47 -2.72 11.84 -5.73
C GLN A 47 -2.02 10.56 -5.26
N PHE A 48 -0.97 10.65 -4.44
CA PHE A 48 -0.20 9.48 -4.00
C PHE A 48 0.10 9.52 -2.51
N LEU A 49 -0.03 8.35 -1.88
CA LEU A 49 0.66 8.01 -0.64
C LEU A 49 2.04 7.47 -1.02
N VAL A 50 3.08 8.10 -0.51
CA VAL A 50 4.47 7.80 -0.84
C VAL A 50 5.13 7.11 0.35
N PHE A 51 5.66 5.91 0.12
CA PHE A 51 6.48 5.20 1.08
C PHE A 51 7.95 5.22 0.65
N GLY A 52 8.82 5.70 1.54
CA GLY A 52 10.22 5.96 1.20
C GLY A 52 10.33 7.07 0.15
N LYS A 53 11.07 6.82 -0.94
CA LYS A 53 11.26 7.78 -2.04
C LYS A 53 10.54 7.43 -3.34
N ASP A 54 10.21 6.16 -3.53
CA ASP A 54 9.90 5.64 -4.87
C ASP A 54 8.61 4.82 -4.93
N LEU A 55 8.10 4.27 -3.82
CA LEU A 55 6.85 3.49 -3.84
C LEU A 55 5.66 4.43 -3.73
N LEU A 56 4.86 4.47 -4.79
CA LEU A 56 3.71 5.36 -4.95
C LEU A 56 2.44 4.52 -4.94
N ILE A 57 1.52 4.87 -4.04
CA ILE A 57 0.21 4.22 -3.90
C ILE A 57 -0.85 5.25 -4.27
N PRO A 58 -1.62 5.05 -5.36
CA PRO A 58 -2.61 6.02 -5.80
C PRO A 58 -3.67 6.30 -4.74
N LEU A 59 -4.01 7.57 -4.55
CA LEU A 59 -5.13 8.09 -3.79
C LEU A 59 -6.13 8.66 -4.80
N ILE A 60 -7.14 7.87 -5.14
CA ILE A 60 -8.08 8.14 -6.25
C ILE A 60 -9.07 9.28 -5.89
N PHE A 61 -9.14 9.64 -4.61
CA PHE A 61 -10.11 10.58 -4.06
C PHE A 61 -9.47 11.94 -3.80
N LYS A 62 -10.28 13.00 -3.92
CA LYS A 62 -9.87 14.38 -3.60
C LYS A 62 -10.33 14.85 -2.22
N ASP A 63 -11.38 14.23 -1.71
CA ASP A 63 -11.94 14.52 -0.40
C ASP A 63 -11.03 13.97 0.71
N GLU A 64 -10.73 14.81 1.71
CA GLU A 64 -9.79 14.52 2.78
C GLU A 64 -10.22 13.31 3.62
N LYS A 65 -11.52 13.20 3.93
CA LYS A 65 -12.07 12.07 4.69
C LYS A 65 -11.88 10.76 3.95
N THR A 66 -12.16 10.76 2.64
CA THR A 66 -12.04 9.58 1.79
C THR A 66 -10.58 9.20 1.56
N ILE A 67 -9.68 10.18 1.43
CA ILE A 67 -8.22 9.97 1.39
C ILE A 67 -7.77 9.26 2.67
N LEU A 68 -8.08 9.82 3.84
CA LEU A 68 -7.70 9.24 5.13
C LEU A 68 -8.26 7.83 5.30
N SER A 69 -9.52 7.62 4.91
CA SER A 69 -10.14 6.29 4.94
C SER A 69 -9.39 5.29 4.07
N ARG A 70 -9.04 5.67 2.82
CA ARG A 70 -8.24 4.81 1.93
C ARG A 70 -6.89 4.49 2.55
N ILE A 71 -6.21 5.47 3.14
CA ILE A 71 -4.92 5.24 3.82
C ILE A 71 -5.11 4.29 4.99
N LEU A 72 -6.17 4.44 5.79
CA LEU A 72 -6.47 3.51 6.88
C LEU A 72 -6.65 2.08 6.36
N PHE A 73 -7.40 1.88 5.27
CA PHE A 73 -7.56 0.55 4.67
C PHE A 73 -6.26 -0.05 4.15
N ILE A 74 -5.40 0.77 3.54
CA ILE A 74 -4.05 0.37 3.10
C ILE A 74 -3.21 -0.04 4.31
N VAL A 75 -3.20 0.76 5.37
CA VAL A 75 -2.41 0.48 6.59
C VAL A 75 -2.89 -0.77 7.31
N LEU A 76 -4.20 -1.00 7.34
CA LEU A 76 -4.81 -2.23 7.83
C LEU A 76 -4.55 -3.45 6.93
N GLY A 77 -3.95 -3.24 5.75
CA GLY A 77 -3.64 -4.29 4.80
C GLY A 77 -4.85 -4.97 4.17
N LYS A 78 -6.02 -4.32 4.19
CA LYS A 78 -7.31 -4.90 3.79
C LYS A 78 -7.63 -4.72 2.29
N THR A 79 -6.85 -3.92 1.57
CA THR A 79 -7.04 -3.62 0.15
C THR A 79 -6.54 -4.75 -0.74
N ASN A 80 -7.29 -5.09 -1.79
CA ASN A 80 -6.97 -6.07 -2.82
C ASN A 80 -7.20 -5.49 -4.22
N HIS A 81 -6.73 -6.17 -5.27
CA HIS A 81 -6.82 -5.69 -6.66
C HIS A 81 -6.28 -4.27 -6.84
N GLU A 82 -5.11 -4.01 -6.25
CA GLU A 82 -4.47 -2.70 -6.23
C GLU A 82 -3.36 -2.60 -7.27
N LEU A 83 -3.09 -1.37 -7.72
CA LEU A 83 -1.97 -1.03 -8.61
C LEU A 83 -1.09 0.02 -7.94
N PHE A 84 0.14 -0.36 -7.63
CA PHE A 84 1.18 0.52 -7.11
C PHE A 84 2.23 0.80 -8.17
N TYR A 85 3.02 1.84 -7.96
CA TYR A 85 4.10 2.23 -8.87
C TYR A 85 5.42 2.33 -8.12
N TYR A 86 6.50 1.92 -8.79
CA TYR A 86 7.87 2.12 -8.35
C TYR A 86 8.71 2.58 -9.55
N LYS A 87 9.08 3.86 -9.61
CA LYS A 87 9.71 4.46 -10.80
C LYS A 87 8.90 4.14 -12.08
N ASN A 88 9.47 3.42 -13.04
CA ASN A 88 8.80 3.00 -14.28
C ASN A 88 8.20 1.58 -14.18
N THR A 89 8.11 1.02 -12.98
CA THR A 89 7.61 -0.33 -12.72
C THR A 89 6.20 -0.28 -12.15
N SER A 90 5.31 -1.08 -12.72
CA SER A 90 3.96 -1.29 -12.19
C SER A 90 3.93 -2.54 -11.31
N ILE A 91 3.33 -2.43 -10.14
CA ILE A 91 3.15 -3.52 -9.19
C ILE A 91 1.66 -3.76 -9.04
N PHE A 92 1.20 -4.91 -9.52
CA PHE A 92 -0.18 -5.34 -9.41
C PHE A 92 -0.33 -6.32 -8.25
N ILE A 93 -1.38 -6.14 -7.48
CA ILE A 93 -1.65 -6.87 -6.25
C ILE A 93 -3.05 -7.48 -6.37
N ASP A 94 -3.13 -8.80 -6.43
CA ASP A 94 -4.39 -9.51 -6.62
C ASP A 94 -5.08 -9.87 -5.29
N GLU A 95 -4.29 -10.13 -4.24
CA GLU A 95 -4.79 -10.46 -2.89
C GLU A 95 -4.72 -9.27 -1.93
N LYS A 96 -5.17 -9.47 -0.68
CA LYS A 96 -4.99 -8.46 0.37
C LYS A 96 -3.51 -8.27 0.67
N LEU A 97 -3.10 -7.02 0.96
CA LEU A 97 -1.69 -6.69 1.19
C LEU A 97 -0.99 -7.58 2.23
N LEU A 98 -1.65 -7.89 3.35
CA LEU A 98 -1.06 -8.74 4.39
C LEU A 98 -1.12 -10.24 4.08
N ASP A 99 -1.89 -10.65 3.06
CA ASP A 99 -2.00 -12.04 2.61
C ASP A 99 -1.01 -12.38 1.50
N ILE A 100 -0.35 -11.36 0.90
CA ILE A 100 0.64 -11.52 -0.17
C ILE A 100 1.76 -12.47 0.28
N LYS A 101 2.00 -13.50 -0.54
CA LYS A 101 3.12 -14.42 -0.34
C LYS A 101 4.25 -14.13 -1.30
N PHE A 102 5.48 -14.12 -0.79
CA PHE A 102 6.69 -13.80 -1.56
C PHE A 102 7.52 -15.03 -1.93
N ASP A 103 7.04 -16.24 -1.64
CA ASP A 103 7.64 -17.48 -2.09
C ASP A 103 7.29 -17.77 -3.56
N LYS A 104 8.14 -18.60 -4.20
CA LYS A 104 7.90 -19.15 -5.55
C LYS A 104 7.65 -18.12 -6.64
N LEU A 105 8.18 -16.91 -6.49
CA LEU A 105 8.10 -15.86 -7.50
C LEU A 105 8.83 -16.29 -8.79
N HIS A 106 8.07 -16.41 -9.88
CA HIS A 106 8.59 -16.66 -11.21
C HIS A 106 9.19 -15.37 -11.77
N ARG A 107 10.37 -15.47 -12.40
CA ARG A 107 11.11 -14.34 -12.98
C ARG A 107 11.43 -14.61 -14.43
N SER A 108 11.01 -13.73 -15.32
CA SER A 108 11.22 -13.92 -16.76
C SER A 108 11.08 -12.62 -17.53
N TYR A 109 11.69 -12.54 -18.71
CA TYR A 109 11.32 -11.53 -19.70
C TYR A 109 10.12 -12.04 -20.50
N SER A 110 9.02 -11.29 -20.49
CA SER A 110 7.76 -11.69 -21.14
C SER A 110 6.95 -10.45 -21.54
N LYS A 111 5.99 -10.62 -22.45
CA LYS A 111 4.95 -9.62 -22.71
C LYS A 111 3.75 -9.78 -21.76
N ILE A 112 3.69 -10.86 -20.99
CA ILE A 112 2.62 -11.17 -20.04
C ILE A 112 3.25 -11.46 -18.66
N CYS A 113 2.71 -10.85 -17.61
CA CYS A 113 3.11 -11.05 -16.23
C CYS A 113 1.87 -11.27 -15.36
N GLY A 114 1.67 -12.52 -14.91
CA GLY A 114 0.41 -12.94 -14.28
C GLY A 114 -0.76 -12.68 -15.24
N ASN A 115 -1.76 -11.94 -14.77
CA ASN A 115 -2.94 -11.56 -15.56
C ASN A 115 -2.75 -10.26 -16.38
N TYR A 116 -1.55 -9.67 -16.37
CA TYR A 116 -1.30 -8.33 -16.92
C TYR A 116 -0.41 -8.39 -18.16
N GLY A 117 -0.80 -7.63 -19.18
CA GLY A 117 -0.11 -7.58 -20.47
C GLY A 117 0.71 -6.31 -20.70
N SER A 118 1.71 -6.42 -21.57
CA SER A 118 2.53 -5.33 -22.10
C SER A 118 2.59 -5.40 -23.62
N THR A 119 2.68 -4.24 -24.27
CA THR A 119 2.92 -4.15 -25.72
C THR A 119 4.36 -4.50 -26.10
N LYS A 120 5.29 -4.51 -25.13
CA LYS A 120 6.72 -4.76 -25.32
C LYS A 120 7.22 -5.86 -24.37
N LEU A 121 8.35 -6.48 -24.71
CA LEU A 121 9.03 -7.42 -23.82
C LEU A 121 9.54 -6.67 -22.58
N VAL A 122 9.15 -7.12 -21.39
CA VAL A 122 9.46 -6.48 -20.10
C VAL A 122 9.93 -7.53 -19.11
N TYR A 123 10.64 -7.12 -18.06
CA TYR A 123 10.99 -8.01 -16.95
C TYR A 123 9.78 -8.20 -16.04
N CYS A 124 9.42 -9.45 -15.80
CA CYS A 124 8.28 -9.84 -14.99
C CYS A 124 8.74 -10.60 -13.75
N ILE A 125 8.18 -10.26 -12.59
CA ILE A 125 8.24 -11.05 -11.36
C ILE A 125 6.80 -11.32 -10.91
N THR A 126 6.39 -12.59 -10.79
CA THR A 126 4.97 -12.89 -10.54
C THR A 126 4.75 -14.18 -9.75
N ASN A 127 3.63 -14.24 -9.04
CA ASN A 127 2.96 -15.45 -8.59
C ASN A 127 1.43 -15.21 -8.64
N TYR A 128 0.63 -16.00 -7.91
CA TYR A 128 -0.83 -15.85 -7.90
C TYR A 128 -1.33 -14.62 -7.14
N SER A 129 -0.49 -13.99 -6.30
CA SER A 129 -0.87 -12.86 -5.43
C SER A 129 -0.34 -11.50 -5.92
N ILE A 130 0.76 -11.50 -6.68
CA ILE A 130 1.39 -10.27 -7.18
C ILE A 130 1.93 -10.45 -8.61
N SER A 131 1.98 -9.35 -9.34
CA SER A 131 2.71 -9.25 -10.61
C SER A 131 3.46 -7.91 -10.70
N ILE A 132 4.78 -7.97 -10.96
CA ILE A 132 5.64 -6.80 -11.09
C ILE A 132 6.11 -6.73 -12.54
N LEU A 133 5.73 -5.67 -13.23
CA LEU A 133 6.00 -5.43 -14.64
C LEU A 133 6.97 -4.26 -14.78
N SER A 134 8.21 -4.55 -15.18
CA SER A 134 9.32 -3.59 -15.12
C SER A 134 10.08 -3.48 -16.45
N PRO A 135 10.60 -2.29 -16.83
CA PRO A 135 11.39 -2.14 -18.04
C PRO A 135 12.70 -2.94 -18.01
N CYS A 136 13.25 -3.24 -16.82
CA CYS A 136 14.48 -4.00 -16.70
C CYS A 136 14.55 -4.82 -15.40
N LYS A 137 15.46 -5.80 -15.36
CA LYS A 137 15.66 -6.67 -14.20
C LYS A 137 15.94 -5.90 -12.91
N LYS A 138 16.82 -4.89 -12.98
CA LYS A 138 17.24 -4.12 -11.81
C LYS A 138 16.06 -3.41 -11.15
N GLU A 139 15.27 -2.67 -11.93
CA GLU A 139 14.11 -1.94 -11.41
C GLU A 139 13.05 -2.89 -10.84
N GLY A 140 12.81 -4.03 -11.47
CA GLY A 140 11.85 -5.02 -10.97
C GLY A 140 12.24 -5.60 -9.61
N GLU A 141 13.53 -5.92 -9.40
CA GLU A 141 14.00 -6.41 -8.10
C GLU A 141 13.99 -5.30 -7.03
N GLU A 142 14.33 -4.06 -7.38
CA GLU A 142 14.22 -2.91 -6.47
C GLU A 142 12.76 -2.67 -6.03
N ALA A 143 11.82 -2.75 -6.97
CA ALA A 143 10.39 -2.65 -6.70
C ALA A 143 9.90 -3.75 -5.74
N LEU A 144 10.32 -4.99 -5.96
CA LEU A 144 10.00 -6.11 -5.08
C LEU A 144 10.53 -5.89 -3.65
N ILE A 145 11.77 -5.43 -3.50
CA ILE A 145 12.37 -5.14 -2.19
C ILE A 145 11.60 -4.02 -1.49
N SER A 146 11.24 -2.96 -2.22
CA SER A 146 10.46 -1.84 -1.67
C SER A 146 9.09 -2.31 -1.18
N LEU A 147 8.38 -3.12 -1.98
CA LEU A 147 7.08 -3.70 -1.60
C LEU A 147 7.19 -4.58 -0.35
N LYS A 148 8.22 -5.43 -0.25
CA LYS A 148 8.45 -6.26 0.95
C LYS A 148 8.61 -5.42 2.22
N LYS A 149 9.39 -4.35 2.16
CA LYS A 149 9.57 -3.42 3.28
C LYS A 149 8.27 -2.75 3.68
N PHE A 150 7.49 -2.34 2.69
CA PHE A 150 6.18 -1.74 2.91
C PHE A 150 5.24 -2.71 3.66
N ILE A 151 5.11 -3.95 3.17
CA ILE A 151 4.25 -4.96 3.81
C ILE A 151 4.74 -5.33 5.21
N SER A 152 6.06 -5.41 5.43
CA SER A 152 6.64 -5.63 6.77
C SER A 152 6.20 -4.54 7.74
N LEU A 153 6.30 -3.27 7.35
CA LEU A 153 5.84 -2.15 8.17
C LEU A 153 4.34 -2.24 8.47
N LEU A 154 3.51 -2.57 7.47
CA LEU A 154 2.09 -2.76 7.71
C LEU A 154 1.82 -3.87 8.74
N SER A 155 2.53 -4.99 8.64
CA SER A 155 2.42 -6.09 9.59
C SER A 155 2.84 -5.66 11.00
N GLU A 156 3.95 -4.92 11.12
CA GLU A 156 4.41 -4.37 12.40
C GLU A 156 3.37 -3.44 13.02
N ILE A 157 2.74 -2.54 12.25
CA ILE A 157 1.69 -1.65 12.74
C ILE A 157 0.49 -2.44 13.27
N ASN A 158 0.07 -3.49 12.56
CA ASN A 158 -1.10 -4.29 12.97
C ASN A 158 -0.80 -5.25 14.13
N ASN A 159 0.47 -5.59 14.40
CA ASN A 159 0.88 -6.48 15.50
C ASN A 159 1.38 -5.72 16.74
N SER A 160 1.92 -4.51 16.59
CA SER A 160 2.49 -3.73 17.70
C SER A 160 1.47 -2.89 18.43
N ILE A 161 0.27 -2.76 17.87
CA ILE A 161 -0.83 -2.02 18.46
C ILE A 161 -1.82 -3.03 18.98
#